data_AF-A0A6B3EZJ3-F1
#
_entry.id   AF-A0A6B3EZJ3-F1
#
_cell.length_a   1.000
_cell.length_b   1.000
_cell.length_c   1.000
_cell.angle_alpha   90.00
_cell.angle_beta   90.00
_cell.angle_gamma   90.00
#
_symmetry.space_group_name_H-M   'P 1'
#
loop_
_entity.id
_entity.type
_entity.pdbx_description
1 polymer ?
#
loop_
_entity_poly.entity_id
_entity_poly.type
_entity_poly.pdbx_seq_one_letter_code
_entity_poly.pdbx_strand_id
1 'polypeptide(L)'
;SAAAAYATSPEMLIAARAVLGVGGATLMPSTMGLIRVLFRDAKQRARAIGAWTAVLTGGIALGSVVSGVLVEHYWWGSVFLVNLPAMVLLLVLAPLLIPEYRDPEGGKFDLPSVPLSLAAVLPLVWALKEIPGNGMRPSYALALAVGLVFLVLFVRRQRTAER
;
A
#
# COMPACT_ATOMS: atom_id res chain seq x y z
N SER A 1 -13.22 6.13 -0.57
CA SER A 1 -13.22 7.15 0.49
C SER A 1 -14.61 7.63 0.87
N ALA A 2 -15.46 8.07 -0.07
CA ALA A 2 -16.83 8.50 0.25
C ALA A 2 -17.65 7.43 1.02
N ALA A 3 -17.60 6.17 0.57
CA ALA A 3 -18.28 5.07 1.28
C ALA A 3 -17.79 4.86 2.73
N ALA A 4 -16.52 5.15 3.02
CA ALA A 4 -16.00 5.11 4.38
C ALA A 4 -16.43 6.33 5.20
N ALA A 5 -16.54 7.51 4.57
CA ALA A 5 -16.98 8.76 5.21
C ALA A 5 -18.43 8.69 5.73
N TYR A 6 -19.29 7.96 5.02
CA TYR A 6 -20.71 7.79 5.30
C TYR A 6 -21.04 6.37 5.80
N ALA A 7 -20.06 5.64 6.33
CA ALA A 7 -20.31 4.29 6.82
C ALA A 7 -21.25 4.33 8.05
N THR A 8 -22.35 3.60 7.97
CA THR A 8 -23.35 3.50 9.05
C THR A 8 -23.17 2.28 9.95
N SER A 9 -22.29 1.34 9.56
CA SER A 9 -21.96 0.15 10.34
C SER A 9 -20.44 -0.12 10.36
N PRO A 10 -19.92 -0.81 11.39
CA PRO A 10 -18.51 -1.21 11.46
C PRO A 10 -18.07 -2.08 10.26
N GLU A 11 -18.93 -3.00 9.82
CA GLU A 11 -18.64 -3.90 8.69
C GLU A 11 -18.48 -3.11 7.39
N MET A 12 -19.34 -2.11 7.16
CA MET A 12 -19.25 -1.21 6.01
C MET A 12 -17.94 -0.43 6.03
N LEU A 13 -17.51 0.05 7.19
CA LEU A 13 -16.23 0.76 7.34
C LEU A 13 -15.04 -0.16 7.06
N ILE A 14 -15.05 -1.40 7.57
CA ILE A 14 -14.00 -2.40 7.32
C ILE A 14 -13.91 -2.74 5.84
N ALA A 15 -15.05 -3.01 5.19
CA ALA A 15 -15.09 -3.30 3.76
C ALA A 15 -14.56 -2.13 2.92
N ALA A 16 -14.98 -0.90 3.23
CA ALA A 16 -14.50 0.29 2.55
C ALA A 16 -12.99 0.51 2.75
N ARG A 17 -12.46 0.23 3.95
CA ARG A 17 -11.02 0.27 4.25
C ARG A 17 -10.25 -0.83 3.53
N ALA A 18 -10.81 -2.02 3.38
CA ALA A 18 -10.20 -3.10 2.61
C ALA A 18 -10.02 -2.68 1.14
N VAL A 19 -11.06 -2.11 0.52
CA VAL A 19 -10.98 -1.58 -0.86
C VAL A 19 -9.93 -0.48 -0.99
N LEU A 20 -9.90 0.45 -0.03
CA LEU A 20 -8.86 1.49 0.01
C LEU A 20 -7.45 0.90 0.17
N GLY A 21 -7.29 -0.14 0.98
CA GLY A 21 -6.04 -0.85 1.18
C GLY A 21 -5.55 -1.52 -0.10
N VAL A 22 -6.45 -2.15 -0.87
CA VAL A 22 -6.12 -2.74 -2.19
C VAL A 22 -5.59 -1.67 -3.13
N GLY A 23 -6.28 -0.52 -3.24
CA GLY A 23 -5.80 0.60 -4.06
C GLY A 23 -4.47 1.16 -3.56
N GLY A 24 -4.30 1.31 -2.25
CA GLY A 24 -3.06 1.81 -1.64
C GLY A 24 -1.86 0.89 -1.88
N ALA A 25 -2.07 -0.42 -1.83
CA ALA A 25 -1.02 -1.42 -2.00
C ALA A 25 -0.40 -1.42 -3.41
N THR A 26 -1.16 -1.05 -4.44
CA THR A 26 -0.66 -1.02 -5.83
C THR A 26 0.06 0.29 -6.17
N LEU A 27 -0.23 1.39 -5.48
CA LEU A 27 0.33 2.70 -5.80
C LEU A 27 1.86 2.74 -5.70
N MET A 28 2.44 2.18 -4.63
CA MET A 28 3.88 2.22 -4.42
C MET A 28 4.68 1.48 -5.52
N PRO A 29 4.41 0.20 -5.84
CA PRO A 29 5.14 -0.51 -6.89
C PRO A 29 4.90 0.13 -8.27
N SER A 30 3.68 0.56 -8.59
CA SER A 30 3.36 1.19 -9.87
C SER A 30 4.09 2.53 -10.07
N THR A 31 4.10 3.40 -9.05
CA THR A 31 4.79 4.71 -9.14
C THR A 31 6.31 4.54 -9.23
N MET A 32 6.90 3.59 -8.50
CA MET A 32 8.33 3.27 -8.62
C MET A 32 8.70 2.67 -9.99
N GLY A 33 7.82 1.84 -10.56
CA GLY A 33 7.97 1.36 -11.93
C GLY A 33 7.97 2.51 -12.94
N LEU A 34 6.99 3.41 -12.83
CA LEU A 34 6.84 4.57 -13.70
C LEU A 34 8.06 5.49 -13.67
N ILE A 35 8.57 5.83 -12.48
CA ILE A 35 9.78 6.68 -12.33
C ILE A 35 10.97 6.06 -13.06
N ARG A 36 11.16 4.74 -12.98
CA ARG A 36 12.27 4.04 -13.65
C ARG A 36 12.13 4.03 -15.18
N VAL A 37 10.91 3.98 -15.69
CA VAL A 37 10.63 4.01 -17.14
C VAL A 37 10.77 5.42 -17.70
N LEU A 38 10.26 6.44 -16.99
CA LEU A 38 10.28 7.84 -17.43
C LEU A 38 11.68 8.48 -17.36
N PHE A 39 12.45 8.19 -16.30
CA PHE A 39 13.77 8.78 -16.08
C PHE A 39 14.88 7.76 -16.34
N ARG A 40 15.39 7.75 -17.58
CA ARG A 40 16.51 6.88 -17.99
C ARG A 40 17.86 7.33 -17.41
N ASP A 41 18.05 8.64 -17.23
CA ASP A 41 19.24 9.21 -16.59
C ASP A 41 19.22 8.95 -15.08
N ALA A 42 20.31 8.37 -14.55
CA ALA A 42 20.45 8.02 -13.14
C ALA A 42 20.34 9.24 -12.19
N LYS A 43 20.84 10.41 -12.58
CA LYS A 43 20.78 11.64 -11.77
C LYS A 43 19.36 12.22 -11.74
N GLN A 44 18.66 12.18 -12.87
CA GLN A 44 17.25 12.59 -12.92
C GLN A 44 16.37 11.64 -12.11
N ARG A 45 16.61 10.33 -12.22
CA ARG A 45 15.90 9.31 -11.44
C ARG A 45 16.12 9.51 -9.93
N ALA A 46 17.34 9.77 -9.49
CA ALA A 46 17.64 10.05 -8.09
C ALA A 46 16.87 11.28 -7.57
N ARG A 47 16.78 12.36 -8.37
CA ARG A 47 15.97 13.54 -8.04
C ARG A 47 14.48 13.23 -7.97
N ALA A 48 13.96 12.45 -8.93
CA ALA A 48 12.56 12.04 -8.95
C ALA A 48 12.19 11.19 -7.74
N ILE A 49 13.04 10.23 -7.35
CA ILE A 49 12.86 9.44 -6.13
C ILE A 49 12.94 10.34 -4.89
N GLY A 50 13.88 11.28 -4.84
CA GLY A 50 13.98 12.24 -3.75
C GLY A 50 12.71 13.08 -3.58
N ALA A 51 12.16 13.62 -4.67
CA ALA A 51 10.90 14.35 -4.66
C ALA A 51 9.71 13.46 -4.25
N TRP A 52 9.65 12.24 -4.77
CA TRP A 52 8.62 11.27 -4.40
C TRP A 52 8.64 10.95 -2.90
N THR A 53 9.83 10.71 -2.33
CA THR A 53 9.99 10.44 -0.90
C THR A 53 9.63 11.67 -0.07
N ALA A 54 10.03 12.87 -0.49
CA ALA A 54 9.68 14.11 0.21
C ALA A 54 8.16 14.33 0.24
N VAL A 55 7.47 14.10 -0.89
CA VAL A 55 6.00 14.18 -0.96
C VAL A 55 5.35 13.10 -0.11
N LEU A 56 5.86 11.87 -0.12
CA LEU A 56 5.35 10.78 0.72
C LEU A 56 5.46 11.12 2.21
N THR A 57 6.64 11.46 2.69
CA THR A 57 6.88 11.78 4.10
C THR A 57 6.14 13.05 4.51
N GLY A 58 6.16 14.09 3.66
CA GLY A 58 5.41 15.31 3.88
C GLY A 58 3.90 15.04 3.95
N GLY A 59 3.37 14.20 3.07
CA GLY A 59 1.98 13.78 3.07
C GLY A 59 1.58 13.00 4.33
N ILE A 60 2.46 12.12 4.84
CA ILE A 60 2.22 11.41 6.12
C ILE A 60 2.15 12.38 7.29
N ALA A 61 3.12 13.30 7.38
CA ALA A 61 3.19 14.29 8.46
C ALA A 61 1.99 15.25 8.42
N LEU A 62 1.76 15.89 7.27
CA LEU A 62 0.64 16.81 7.06
C LEU A 62 -0.70 16.09 7.20
N GLY A 63 -0.83 14.89 6.66
CA GLY A 63 -2.04 14.08 6.77
C GLY A 63 -2.42 13.79 8.21
N SER A 64 -1.44 13.56 9.09
CA SER A 64 -1.69 13.31 10.52
C SER A 64 -2.20 14.56 11.23
N VAL A 65 -1.58 15.72 10.96
CA VAL A 65 -2.00 17.01 11.53
C VAL A 65 -3.40 17.40 11.03
N VAL A 66 -3.62 17.35 9.71
CA VAL A 66 -4.90 17.68 9.08
C VAL A 66 -6.01 16.76 9.58
N SER A 67 -5.74 15.46 9.74
CA SER A 67 -6.73 14.52 10.27
C SER A 67 -7.13 14.84 11.71
N GLY A 68 -6.17 15.23 12.56
CA GLY A 68 -6.45 15.65 13.94
C GLY A 68 -7.39 16.87 13.99
N VAL A 69 -7.02 17.93 13.27
CA VAL A 69 -7.82 19.16 13.18
C VAL A 69 -9.22 18.89 12.62
N LEU A 70 -9.33 18.03 11.61
CA LEU A 70 -10.61 17.68 11.01
C LEU A 70 -11.54 16.95 11.98
N VAL A 71 -11.04 16.01 12.78
CA VAL A 71 -11.87 15.30 13.77
C VAL A 71 -12.24 16.18 14.96
N GLU A 72 -11.39 17.16 15.31
CA GLU A 72 -11.67 18.11 16.39
C GLU A 72 -12.78 19.11 16.03
N HIS A 73 -12.77 19.63 14.79
CA HIS A 73 -13.71 20.67 14.36
C HIS A 73 -14.89 20.16 13.53
N TYR A 74 -14.77 19.00 12.88
CA TYR A 74 -15.80 18.44 11.99
C TYR A 74 -16.17 17.01 12.39
N TRP A 75 -17.22 16.46 11.78
CA TRP A 75 -17.59 15.07 12.02
C TRP A 75 -16.49 14.11 11.53
N TRP A 76 -16.40 12.93 12.15
CA TRP A 76 -15.32 11.96 11.92
C TRP A 76 -15.06 11.57 10.46
N GLY A 77 -16.09 11.55 9.61
CA GLY A 77 -16.00 11.15 8.19
C GLY A 77 -15.29 12.20 7.32
N SER A 78 -15.09 13.42 7.82
CA SER A 78 -14.34 14.49 7.14
C SER A 78 -12.92 14.07 6.74
N VAL A 79 -12.26 13.24 7.56
CA VAL A 79 -10.91 12.69 7.28
C VAL A 79 -10.85 11.81 6.02
N PHE A 80 -12.00 11.29 5.57
CA PHE A 80 -12.08 10.53 4.33
C PHE A 80 -12.42 11.42 3.15
N LEU A 81 -13.21 12.47 3.37
CA LEU A 81 -13.61 13.42 2.33
C LEU A 81 -12.44 14.27 1.86
N VAL A 82 -11.51 14.64 2.75
CA VAL A 82 -10.30 15.39 2.37
C VAL A 82 -9.42 14.66 1.35
N ASN A 83 -9.53 13.32 1.27
CA ASN A 83 -8.83 12.53 0.25
C ASN A 83 -9.48 12.63 -1.14
N LEU A 84 -10.75 13.04 -1.24
CA LEU A 84 -11.47 13.11 -2.52
C LEU A 84 -10.88 14.17 -3.46
N PRO A 85 -10.62 15.42 -3.05
CA PRO A 85 -9.96 16.41 -3.92
C PRO A 85 -8.61 15.92 -4.46
N ALA A 86 -7.79 15.30 -3.61
CA ALA A 86 -6.50 14.75 -4.03
C ALA A 86 -6.67 13.62 -5.06
N MET A 87 -7.65 12.73 -4.85
CA MET A 87 -7.96 11.66 -5.81
C MET A 87 -8.51 12.20 -7.13
N VAL A 88 -9.37 13.22 -7.09
CA VAL A 88 -9.87 13.90 -8.31
C VAL A 88 -8.72 14.53 -9.08
N LEU A 89 -7.81 15.22 -8.40
CA LEU A 89 -6.63 15.81 -9.01
C LEU A 89 -5.76 14.73 -9.66
N LEU A 90 -5.55 13.60 -8.99
CA LEU A 90 -4.84 12.46 -9.56
C LEU A 90 -5.54 11.90 -10.80
N LEU A 91 -6.85 11.70 -10.77
CA LEU A 91 -7.63 11.17 -11.90
C LEU A 91 -7.62 12.11 -13.12
N VAL A 92 -7.49 13.42 -12.90
CA VAL A 92 -7.41 14.42 -13.98
C VAL A 92 -5.96 14.54 -14.49
N LEU A 93 -4.98 14.67 -13.60
CA LEU A 93 -3.59 14.93 -14.00
C LEU A 93 -2.85 13.68 -14.48
N ALA A 94 -3.14 12.50 -13.92
CA ALA A 94 -2.47 11.26 -14.31
C ALA A 94 -2.58 10.99 -15.82
N PRO A 95 -3.77 10.96 -16.45
CA PRO A 95 -3.87 10.70 -17.90
C PRO A 95 -3.28 11.83 -18.77
N LEU A 96 -3.17 13.05 -18.24
CA LEU A 96 -2.61 14.18 -18.98
C LEU A 96 -1.07 14.22 -18.93
N LEU A 97 -0.49 13.82 -17.81
CA LEU A 97 0.96 13.91 -17.55
C LEU A 97 1.69 12.59 -17.75
N ILE A 98 1.01 11.46 -17.60
CA ILE A 98 1.60 10.13 -17.66
C ILE A 98 1.33 9.53 -19.05
N PRO A 99 2.37 9.30 -19.87
CA PRO A 99 2.23 8.58 -21.12
C PRO A 99 1.73 7.17 -20.85
N GLU A 100 0.80 6.67 -21.67
CA GLU A 100 0.33 5.30 -21.53
C GLU A 100 1.47 4.33 -21.86
N TYR A 101 1.92 3.57 -20.85
CA TYR A 101 2.93 2.54 -21.00
C TYR A 101 2.27 1.17 -20.89
N ARG A 102 2.18 0.47 -22.02
CA ARG A 102 1.79 -0.94 -22.09
C ARG A 102 3.04 -1.77 -22.34
N ASP A 103 3.33 -2.70 -21.44
CA ASP A 103 4.34 -3.73 -21.66
C ASP A 103 3.73 -4.84 -22.54
N PRO A 104 4.19 -5.01 -23.81
CA PRO A 104 3.68 -6.03 -24.71
C PRO A 104 4.06 -7.46 -24.28
N GLU A 105 5.08 -7.63 -23.44
CA GLU A 105 5.59 -8.93 -23.00
C GLU A 105 5.17 -9.30 -21.57
N GLY A 106 4.14 -8.63 -21.03
CA GLY A 106 3.67 -8.82 -19.66
C GLY A 106 3.49 -10.29 -19.29
N GLY A 107 4.34 -10.77 -18.37
CA GLY A 107 4.37 -12.16 -17.92
C GLY A 107 3.03 -12.63 -17.33
N LYS A 108 2.83 -13.96 -17.32
CA LYS A 108 1.59 -14.58 -16.79
C LYS A 108 1.40 -14.23 -15.31
N PHE A 109 0.18 -13.83 -14.95
CA PHE A 109 -0.17 -13.49 -13.57
C PHE A 109 -0.06 -14.73 -12.66
N ASP A 110 0.86 -14.74 -11.70
CA ASP A 110 1.08 -15.85 -10.78
C ASP A 110 0.05 -15.83 -9.62
N LEU A 111 -1.19 -16.20 -9.95
CA LEU A 111 -2.32 -16.30 -9.01
C LEU A 111 -1.96 -17.08 -7.72
N PRO A 112 -1.28 -18.25 -7.77
CA PRO A 112 -0.93 -18.98 -6.56
C PRO A 112 0.12 -18.31 -5.67
N SER A 113 0.95 -17.41 -6.21
CA SER A 113 1.91 -16.65 -5.41
C SER A 113 1.26 -15.60 -4.51
N VAL A 114 0.05 -15.13 -4.87
CA VAL A 114 -0.71 -14.15 -4.06
C VAL A 114 -1.05 -14.69 -2.67
N PRO A 115 -1.78 -15.81 -2.50
CA PRO A 115 -2.09 -16.33 -1.16
C PRO A 115 -0.82 -16.77 -0.40
N LEU A 116 0.20 -17.27 -1.09
CA LEU A 116 1.50 -17.59 -0.47
C LEU A 116 2.16 -16.36 0.13
N SER A 117 2.17 -15.24 -0.59
CA SER A 117 2.74 -13.98 -0.09
C SER A 117 1.95 -13.42 1.09
N LEU A 118 0.61 -13.50 1.06
CA LEU A 118 -0.25 -13.07 2.17
C LEU A 118 -0.04 -13.94 3.41
N ALA A 119 0.02 -15.27 3.23
CA ALA A 119 0.29 -16.23 4.29
C ALA A 119 1.70 -16.09 4.89
N ALA A 120 2.66 -15.57 4.12
CA ALA A 120 3.98 -15.22 4.63
C ALA A 120 3.95 -13.91 5.43
N VAL A 121 3.39 -12.83 4.86
CA VAL A 121 3.53 -11.48 5.40
C VAL A 121 2.59 -11.20 6.57
N LEU A 122 1.31 -11.59 6.50
CA LEU A 122 0.32 -11.23 7.51
C LEU A 122 0.66 -11.76 8.91
N PRO A 123 1.06 -13.04 9.09
CA PRO A 123 1.41 -13.56 10.41
C PRO A 123 2.66 -12.89 10.99
N LEU A 124 3.66 -12.60 10.14
CA LEU A 124 4.89 -11.92 10.55
C LEU A 124 4.59 -10.50 11.04
N VAL A 125 3.84 -9.72 10.26
CA VAL A 125 3.48 -8.35 10.61
C VAL A 125 2.64 -8.32 11.88
N TRP A 126 1.68 -9.24 12.01
CA TRP A 126 0.84 -9.35 13.20
C TRP A 126 1.67 -9.64 14.46
N ALA A 127 2.53 -10.66 14.43
CA ALA A 127 3.38 -11.01 15.56
C ALA A 127 4.34 -9.89 15.93
N LEU A 128 5.04 -9.31 14.95
CA LEU A 128 6.00 -8.21 15.17
C LEU A 128 5.34 -6.96 15.74
N LYS A 129 4.10 -6.66 15.35
CA LYS A 129 3.34 -5.53 15.89
C LYS A 129 2.91 -5.75 17.34
N GLU A 130 2.56 -6.99 17.69
CA GLU A 130 1.92 -7.29 18.98
C GLU A 130 2.95 -7.60 20.10
N ILE A 131 4.14 -8.09 19.75
CA ILE A 131 5.22 -8.43 20.69
C ILE A 131 5.65 -7.23 21.57
N PRO A 132 5.89 -6.01 21.03
CA PRO A 132 6.30 -4.87 21.85
C PRO A 132 5.27 -4.47 22.92
N GLY A 133 3.98 -4.63 22.63
CA GLY A 133 2.90 -4.26 23.54
C GLY A 133 2.50 -5.36 24.53
N ASN A 134 2.63 -6.63 24.15
CA ASN A 134 2.05 -7.75 24.91
C ASN A 134 3.08 -8.80 25.37
N GLY A 135 4.35 -8.58 25.09
CA GLY A 135 5.43 -9.54 25.34
C GLY A 135 5.38 -10.74 24.39
N MET A 136 6.39 -11.61 24.48
CA MET A 136 6.44 -12.82 23.66
C MET A 136 5.43 -13.86 24.16
N ARG A 137 4.58 -14.37 23.26
CA ARG A 137 3.60 -15.44 23.54
C ARG A 137 3.76 -16.60 22.56
N PRO A 138 3.37 -17.83 22.93
CA PRO A 138 3.43 -18.99 22.03
C PRO A 138 2.69 -18.77 20.70
N SER A 139 1.58 -18.02 20.72
CA SER A 139 0.83 -17.65 19.51
C SER A 139 1.65 -16.79 18.54
N TYR A 140 2.46 -15.85 19.05
CA TYR A 140 3.32 -15.00 18.23
C TYR A 140 4.50 -15.80 17.67
N ALA A 141 5.09 -16.68 18.48
CA ALA A 141 6.15 -17.58 18.02
C ALA A 141 5.65 -18.52 16.91
N LEU A 142 4.44 -19.08 17.06
CA LEU A 142 3.80 -19.89 16.02
C LEU A 142 3.53 -19.08 14.75
N ALA A 143 2.98 -17.86 14.88
CA ALA A 143 2.74 -16.98 13.74
C ALA A 143 4.04 -16.62 13.00
N LEU A 144 5.14 -16.37 13.74
CA LEU A 144 6.45 -16.15 13.15
C LEU A 144 6.94 -17.39 12.39
N ALA A 145 6.85 -18.58 13.00
CA ALA A 145 7.26 -19.83 12.37
C ALA A 145 6.46 -20.12 11.08
N VAL A 146 5.13 -19.99 11.15
CA VAL A 146 4.23 -20.18 9.99
C VAL A 146 4.57 -19.17 8.88
N GLY A 147 4.70 -17.89 9.22
CA GLY A 147 5.06 -16.84 8.27
C GLY A 147 6.41 -17.09 7.59
N LEU A 148 7.42 -17.54 8.35
CA LEU A 148 8.74 -17.89 7.81
C LEU A 148 8.69 -19.11 6.87
N VAL A 149 7.89 -20.14 7.20
CA VAL A 149 7.70 -21.30 6.32
C VAL A 149 7.08 -20.87 4.99
N PHE A 150 5.99 -20.11 5.03
CA PHE A 150 5.34 -19.60 3.82
C PHE A 150 6.25 -18.66 3.02
N LEU A 151 7.09 -17.86 3.70
CA LEU A 151 8.08 -17.03 3.04
C LEU A 151 9.10 -17.87 2.26
N VAL A 152 9.62 -18.94 2.85
CA VAL A 152 10.54 -19.85 2.17
C VAL A 152 9.88 -20.52 0.97
N LEU A 153 8.63 -20.96 1.11
CA LEU A 153 7.87 -21.56 0.02
C LEU A 153 7.62 -20.55 -1.13
N PHE A 154 7.26 -19.32 -0.78
CA PHE A 154 7.08 -18.23 -1.73
C PHE A 154 8.37 -17.91 -2.49
N VAL A 155 9.49 -17.75 -1.78
CA VAL A 155 10.80 -17.47 -2.41
C VAL A 155 11.24 -18.62 -3.32
N ARG A 156 11.04 -19.87 -2.89
CA ARG A 156 11.35 -21.04 -3.73
C ARG A 156 10.51 -21.03 -5.01
N ARG A 157 9.20 -20.77 -4.91
CA ARG A 157 8.31 -20.70 -6.07
C ARG A 157 8.73 -19.60 -7.03
N GLN A 158 8.97 -18.39 -6.54
CA GLN A 158 9.41 -17.25 -7.36
C GLN A 158 10.69 -17.59 -8.14
N ARG A 159 11.69 -18.18 -7.48
CA ARG A 159 12.94 -18.60 -8.13
C ARG A 159 12.78 -19.69 -9.19
N THR A 160 11.74 -20.51 -9.09
CA THR A 160 11.42 -21.57 -10.07
C THR A 160 10.53 -21.05 -11.20
N ALA A 161 9.69 -20.06 -10.92
CA ALA A 161 8.78 -19.43 -11.90
C ALA A 161 9.46 -18.37 -12.77
N GLU A 162 10.56 -17.76 -12.31
CA GLU A 162 11.40 -16.82 -13.09
C GLU A 162 12.38 -17.53 -14.07
N ARG A 163 12.40 -18.87 -14.11
CA ARG A 163 13.13 -19.67 -15.11
C ARG A 163 12.20 -20.13 -16.23
#